data_AF-A0A938BTH0-F1
#
_entry.id   AF-A0A938BTH0-F1
#
_cell.length_a   1.000
_cell.length_b   1.000
_cell.length_c   1.000
_cell.angle_alpha   90.00
_cell.angle_beta   90.00
_cell.angle_gamma   90.00
#
_symmetry.space_group_name_H-M   'P 1'
#
loop_
_entity.id
_entity.type
_entity.pdbx_description
1 polymer ?
#
loop_
_entity_poly.entity_id
_entity_poly.type
_entity_poly.pdbx_seq_one_letter_code
_entity_poly.pdbx_strand_id
1 'polypeptide(L)'
;MSIQTRDFGDVAARARELGCQVPVGIALLPGNFATAAHAGGFCYHAAVPLVRSAWQRIGFEDEGPAARDTSGENGDCTAAHPMGCSEGLPPFSRPQAERSDHVTSESTKAESRMSDSGLATSSGIRTPIPSPQPPAPFPCDVPLVVFFGASLLGDQPWRVTVALGLVSSVLASQARRTGERGVRLDVVVERPRDRGYACIEYRGDAFGVVPLVRDVRRVWTGE
;
A
#
# COMPACT_ATOMS: atom_id res chain seq x y z
N MET A 1 -4.05 15.31 9.89
CA MET A 1 -4.48 14.81 8.58
C MET A 1 -4.27 15.92 7.57
N SER A 2 -3.63 15.64 6.45
CA SER A 2 -3.45 16.60 5.35
C SER A 2 -3.90 15.96 4.05
N ILE A 3 -4.58 16.75 3.22
CA ILE A 3 -4.95 16.40 1.85
C ILE A 3 -4.38 17.50 0.95
N GLN A 4 -3.69 17.10 -0.11
CA GLN A 4 -3.20 18.01 -1.15
C GLN A 4 -3.56 17.46 -2.51
N THR A 5 -4.05 18.31 -3.41
CA THR A 5 -4.32 17.95 -4.80
C THR A 5 -3.30 18.64 -5.69
N ARG A 6 -2.68 17.89 -6.60
CA ARG A 6 -1.75 18.40 -7.60
C ARG A 6 -1.96 17.73 -8.95
N ASP A 7 -1.46 18.34 -10.00
CA ASP A 7 -1.40 17.68 -11.30
C ASP A 7 -0.42 16.50 -11.25
N PHE A 8 -0.76 15.44 -11.98
CA PHE A 8 0.04 14.23 -12.09
C PHE A 8 0.42 14.02 -13.56
N GLY A 9 1.57 13.39 -13.80
CA GLY A 9 2.03 13.09 -15.16
C GLY A 9 1.05 12.19 -15.91
N ASP A 10 1.09 12.22 -17.24
CA ASP A 10 0.24 11.39 -18.08
C ASP A 10 0.50 9.90 -17.82
N VAL A 11 -0.42 9.26 -17.08
CA VAL A 11 -0.30 7.86 -16.67
C VAL A 11 -0.29 6.95 -17.88
N ALA A 12 -1.11 7.26 -18.90
CA ALA A 12 -1.21 6.45 -20.10
C ALA A 12 0.04 6.55 -20.96
N ALA A 13 0.59 7.76 -21.15
CA ALA A 13 1.86 7.95 -21.84
C ALA A 13 2.99 7.23 -21.09
N ARG A 14 3.06 7.39 -19.76
CA ARG A 14 4.09 6.77 -18.94
C ARG A 14 4.01 5.25 -18.94
N ALA A 15 2.82 4.67 -18.84
CA ALA A 15 2.62 3.22 -18.92
C ALA A 15 3.11 2.67 -20.28
N ARG A 16 2.81 3.36 -21.38
CA ARG A 16 3.29 2.96 -22.72
C ARG A 16 4.81 3.05 -22.83
N GLU A 17 5.42 4.12 -22.33
CA GLU A 17 6.88 4.29 -22.28
C GLU A 17 7.57 3.13 -21.54
N LEU A 18 6.96 2.68 -20.44
CA LEU A 18 7.48 1.58 -19.61
C LEU A 18 7.16 0.17 -20.18
N GLY A 19 6.46 0.08 -21.31
CA GLY A 19 6.05 -1.19 -21.91
C GLY A 19 4.90 -1.89 -21.18
N CYS A 20 4.15 -1.17 -20.34
CA CYS A 20 3.03 -1.68 -19.56
C CYS A 20 1.69 -1.49 -20.28
N GLN A 21 0.69 -2.24 -19.82
CA GLN A 21 -0.70 -1.93 -20.14
C GLN A 21 -1.12 -0.59 -19.51
N VAL A 22 -1.91 0.20 -20.25
CA VAL A 22 -2.51 1.43 -19.74
C VAL A 22 -3.73 1.04 -18.88
N PRO A 23 -3.77 1.44 -17.60
CA PRO A 23 -4.94 1.17 -16.76
C PRO A 23 -6.12 2.03 -17.24
N VAL A 24 -7.33 1.45 -17.32
CA VAL A 24 -8.55 2.15 -17.72
C VAL A 24 -9.62 2.16 -16.63
N GLY A 25 -9.58 1.18 -15.73
CA GLY A 25 -10.44 0.99 -14.56
C GLY A 25 -9.73 1.35 -13.25
N ILE A 26 -9.78 0.43 -12.27
CA ILE A 26 -9.12 0.59 -10.97
C ILE A 26 -7.78 -0.11 -11.04
N ALA A 27 -6.72 0.56 -10.58
CA ALA A 27 -5.39 -0.04 -10.57
C ALA A 27 -4.60 0.32 -9.31
N LEU A 28 -3.72 -0.59 -8.88
CA LEU A 28 -2.65 -0.29 -7.93
C LEU A 28 -1.36 0.00 -8.68
N LEU A 29 -0.88 1.23 -8.55
CA LEU A 29 0.36 1.67 -9.19
C LEU A 29 1.56 1.47 -8.25
N PRO A 30 2.77 1.26 -8.81
CA PRO A 30 4.02 1.39 -8.06
C PRO A 30 4.14 2.81 -7.48
N GLY A 31 4.64 2.97 -6.25
CA GLY A 31 4.81 4.32 -5.69
C GLY A 31 5.97 5.10 -6.30
N ASN A 32 6.83 4.43 -7.08
CA ASN A 32 7.82 5.06 -7.95
C ASN A 32 7.39 5.09 -9.43
N PHE A 33 6.11 4.90 -9.77
CA PHE A 33 5.65 4.81 -11.17
C PHE A 33 6.09 6.01 -12.04
N ALA A 34 6.05 7.22 -11.47
CA ALA A 34 6.46 8.43 -12.17
C ALA A 34 7.98 8.52 -12.44
N THR A 35 8.80 7.79 -11.67
CA THR A 35 10.27 7.88 -11.69
C THR A 35 10.99 6.60 -12.10
N ALA A 36 10.28 5.46 -12.14
CA ALA A 36 10.84 4.17 -12.52
C ALA A 36 11.39 4.22 -13.95
N ALA A 37 12.61 3.76 -14.17
CA ALA A 37 13.23 3.75 -15.50
C ALA A 37 12.63 2.69 -16.44
N HIS A 38 12.13 1.58 -15.90
CA HIS A 38 11.50 0.47 -16.62
C HIS A 38 10.58 -0.32 -15.69
N ALA A 39 9.71 -1.17 -16.25
CA ALA A 39 8.73 -1.95 -15.49
C ALA A 39 9.34 -2.87 -14.41
N GLY A 40 10.49 -3.50 -14.70
CA GLY A 40 11.21 -4.33 -13.70
C GLY A 40 11.74 -3.58 -12.47
N GLY A 41 11.74 -2.24 -12.49
CA GLY A 41 12.17 -1.38 -11.38
C GLY A 41 11.02 -0.90 -10.49
N PHE A 42 9.83 -1.47 -10.62
CA PHE A 42 8.67 -1.06 -9.83
C PHE A 42 8.81 -1.40 -8.35
N CYS A 43 8.54 -0.39 -7.52
CA CYS A 43 8.47 -0.52 -6.07
C CYS A 43 7.02 -0.32 -5.62
N TYR A 44 6.45 -1.36 -5.02
CA TYR A 44 5.09 -1.34 -4.48
C TYR A 44 5.12 -1.19 -2.97
N HIS A 45 4.11 -0.53 -2.41
CA HIS A 45 3.87 -0.54 -0.97
C HIS A 45 3.58 -1.98 -0.50
N ALA A 46 4.03 -2.34 0.70
CA ALA A 46 3.82 -3.65 1.32
C ALA A 46 2.33 -4.06 1.49
N ALA A 47 1.39 -3.15 1.27
CA ALA A 47 -0.06 -3.39 1.40
C ALA A 47 -0.68 -3.86 0.09
N VAL A 48 -0.01 -3.65 -1.05
CA VAL A 48 -0.56 -3.93 -2.38
C VAL A 48 -1.06 -5.37 -2.52
N PRO A 49 -0.32 -6.43 -2.11
CA PRO A 49 -0.83 -7.80 -2.22
C PRO A 49 -2.11 -8.04 -1.41
N LEU A 50 -2.24 -7.41 -0.24
CA LEU A 50 -3.42 -7.52 0.61
C LEU A 50 -4.62 -6.77 0.02
N VAL A 51 -4.39 -5.58 -0.56
CA VAL A 51 -5.43 -4.83 -1.26
C VAL A 51 -5.92 -5.59 -2.50
N ARG A 52 -5.01 -6.12 -3.33
CA ARG A 52 -5.36 -6.99 -4.48
C ARG A 52 -6.23 -8.15 -4.05
N SER A 53 -5.80 -8.87 -3.01
CA SER A 53 -6.56 -10.01 -2.48
C SER A 53 -7.94 -9.59 -1.97
N ALA A 54 -8.06 -8.41 -1.34
CA ALA A 54 -9.35 -7.90 -0.86
C ALA A 54 -10.29 -7.50 -2.01
N TRP A 55 -9.76 -6.86 -3.06
CA TRP A 55 -10.51 -6.50 -4.26
C TRP A 55 -10.97 -7.73 -5.03
N GLN A 56 -10.09 -8.70 -5.27
CA GLN A 56 -10.43 -9.95 -5.98
C GLN A 56 -11.58 -10.71 -5.31
N ARG A 57 -11.63 -10.75 -3.97
CA ARG A 57 -12.72 -11.42 -3.22
C ARG A 57 -14.10 -10.83 -3.47
N ILE A 58 -14.20 -9.57 -3.92
CA ILE A 58 -15.46 -8.91 -4.25
C ILE A 58 -15.66 -8.75 -5.76
N GLY A 59 -14.82 -9.39 -6.58
CA GLY A 59 -14.88 -9.32 -8.05
C GLY A 59 -14.32 -8.03 -8.63
N PHE A 60 -13.46 -7.30 -7.91
CA PHE A 60 -12.72 -6.18 -8.48
C PHE A 60 -11.43 -6.70 -9.12
N GLU A 61 -11.20 -6.29 -10.37
CA GLU A 61 -9.97 -6.57 -11.10
C GLU A 61 -9.01 -5.39 -10.93
N ASP A 62 -7.77 -5.69 -10.56
CA ASP A 62 -6.68 -4.72 -10.53
C ASP A 62 -6.07 -4.65 -11.94
N GLU A 63 -6.32 -3.55 -12.66
CA GLU A 63 -5.75 -3.27 -13.97
C GLU A 63 -4.36 -2.63 -13.88
N GLY A 64 -3.63 -2.91 -12.79
CA GLY A 64 -2.27 -2.44 -12.56
C GLY A 64 -1.34 -2.70 -13.76
N PRO A 65 -0.22 -1.96 -13.85
CA PRO A 65 0.72 -2.09 -14.94
C PRO A 65 1.44 -3.44 -14.86
N ALA A 66 0.79 -4.50 -15.35
CA ALA A 66 1.44 -5.75 -15.67
C ALA A 66 2.37 -5.50 -16.85
N ALA A 67 3.54 -6.13 -16.82
CA ALA A 67 4.34 -6.24 -18.03
C ALA A 67 3.46 -6.91 -19.08
N ARG A 68 3.43 -6.35 -20.30
CA ARG A 68 2.87 -7.11 -21.41
C ARG A 68 3.69 -8.38 -21.51
N ASP A 69 3.07 -9.53 -21.25
CA ASP A 69 3.71 -10.79 -21.56
C ASP A 69 4.01 -10.75 -23.05
N THR A 70 5.28 -10.55 -23.40
CA THR A 70 5.76 -10.56 -24.78
C THR A 70 5.80 -11.99 -25.32
N SER A 71 5.01 -12.90 -24.73
CA SER A 71 4.90 -14.33 -25.06
C SER A 71 4.17 -14.58 -26.39
N GLY A 72 4.32 -13.66 -27.34
CA GLY A 72 4.06 -13.83 -28.76
C GLY A 72 5.33 -14.13 -29.55
N GLU A 73 6.27 -14.90 -28.99
CA GLU A 73 7.29 -15.61 -29.77
C GLU A 73 7.59 -16.94 -29.07
N ASN A 74 7.50 -18.03 -29.82
CA ASN A 74 7.49 -19.43 -29.37
C ASN A 74 8.78 -19.86 -28.66
N GLY A 75 8.94 -19.49 -27.38
CA GLY A 75 9.94 -20.04 -26.48
C GLY A 75 9.25 -20.85 -25.39
N ASP A 76 9.36 -22.16 -25.48
CA ASP A 76 8.93 -23.13 -24.46
C ASP A 76 9.62 -22.84 -23.12
N CYS A 77 8.97 -22.04 -22.27
CA CYS A 77 9.45 -21.70 -20.92
C CYS A 77 8.65 -22.52 -19.90
N THR A 78 9.05 -23.78 -19.75
CA THR A 78 8.68 -24.59 -18.59
C THR A 78 9.23 -23.93 -17.32
N ALA A 79 8.31 -23.59 -16.41
CA ALA A 79 8.47 -23.40 -14.97
C ALA A 79 9.22 -22.16 -14.43
N ALA A 80 8.43 -21.21 -13.92
CA ALA A 80 8.71 -20.57 -12.63
C ALA A 80 7.39 -20.48 -11.84
N HIS A 81 7.14 -21.47 -10.99
CA HIS A 81 6.07 -21.41 -9.98
C HIS A 81 6.40 -20.32 -8.96
N PRO A 82 5.51 -19.36 -8.68
CA PRO A 82 5.66 -18.52 -7.50
C PRO A 82 5.42 -19.40 -6.26
N MET A 83 6.47 -19.59 -5.47
CA MET A 83 6.38 -20.26 -4.17
C MET A 83 5.35 -19.55 -3.29
N GLY A 84 4.39 -20.34 -2.81
CA GLY A 84 3.32 -19.89 -1.94
C GLY A 84 3.85 -19.46 -0.57
N CYS A 85 3.49 -18.23 -0.20
CA CYS A 85 3.28 -17.88 1.20
C CYS A 85 1.77 -17.90 1.46
N SER A 86 1.22 -19.10 1.63
CA SER A 86 -0.12 -19.29 2.17
C SER A 86 -0.05 -19.21 3.69
N GLU A 87 0.19 -18.02 4.25
CA GLU A 87 -0.16 -17.78 5.66
C GLU A 87 -1.68 -17.65 5.74
N GLY A 88 -2.33 -18.69 6.26
CA GLY A 88 -3.75 -18.71 6.52
C GLY A 88 -4.15 -17.56 7.44
N LEU A 89 -4.78 -16.54 6.86
CA LEU A 89 -5.50 -15.55 7.65
C LEU A 89 -6.72 -16.23 8.29
N PRO A 90 -6.96 -16.03 9.59
CA PRO A 90 -8.14 -16.61 10.24
C PRO A 90 -9.43 -16.07 9.60
N PRO A 91 -10.50 -16.88 9.56
CA PRO A 91 -11.80 -16.42 9.12
C PRO A 91 -12.25 -15.24 10.00
N PHE A 92 -12.66 -14.14 9.37
CA PHE A 92 -13.29 -13.03 10.05
C PHE A 92 -14.63 -13.50 10.65
N SER A 93 -14.63 -13.84 11.94
CA SER A 93 -15.85 -13.97 12.72
C SER A 93 -16.53 -12.60 12.82
N ARG A 94 -17.80 -12.52 12.40
CA ARG A 94 -18.66 -11.35 12.63
C ARG A 94 -18.64 -10.98 14.12
N PRO A 95 -18.47 -9.70 14.50
CA PRO A 95 -18.59 -9.31 15.89
C PRO A 95 -20.05 -9.47 16.34
N GLN A 96 -20.31 -10.39 17.27
CA GLN A 96 -21.49 -10.30 18.12
C GLN A 96 -21.28 -9.16 19.12
N ALA A 97 -22.30 -8.33 19.27
CA ALA A 97 -22.36 -7.29 20.28
C ALA A 97 -22.54 -7.93 21.66
N GLU A 98 -21.43 -8.12 22.39
CA GLU A 98 -21.50 -8.40 23.82
C GLU A 98 -21.35 -7.11 24.62
N ARG A 99 -22.40 -6.83 25.41
CA ARG A 99 -22.34 -6.02 26.62
C ARG A 99 -21.25 -6.58 27.53
N SER A 100 -20.42 -5.72 28.10
CA SER A 100 -19.73 -6.08 29.33
C SER A 100 -19.55 -4.88 30.23
N ASP A 101 -19.91 -5.12 31.49
CA ASP A 101 -19.96 -4.21 32.61
C ASP A 101 -18.58 -3.81 33.15
N HIS A 102 -18.63 -2.71 33.91
CA HIS A 102 -17.65 -2.18 34.85
C HIS A 102 -16.78 -3.22 35.58
N VAL A 103 -15.46 -3.01 35.57
CA VAL A 103 -14.58 -3.32 36.72
C VAL A 103 -13.47 -2.27 36.82
N THR A 104 -13.32 -1.72 38.02
CA THR A 104 -12.28 -0.80 38.49
C THR A 104 -11.29 -1.58 39.35
N SER A 105 -9.96 -1.39 39.19
CA SER A 105 -8.87 -1.68 40.17
C SER A 105 -7.54 -1.27 39.50
N GLU A 106 -6.78 -0.26 39.93
CA GLU A 106 -6.00 0.00 41.16
C GLU A 106 -4.59 -0.67 41.19
N SER A 107 -3.57 0.19 41.29
CA SER A 107 -2.20 0.06 41.84
C SER A 107 -1.37 -1.23 41.66
N THR A 108 -0.12 -1.09 41.19
CA THR A 108 1.05 -0.99 42.10
C THR A 108 2.39 -0.84 41.36
N LYS A 109 3.26 -0.10 42.05
CA LYS A 109 4.65 0.29 41.78
C LYS A 109 5.61 -0.87 42.12
N ALA A 110 6.63 -1.12 41.30
CA ALA A 110 7.84 -1.84 41.73
C ALA A 110 9.06 -1.30 41.00
N GLU A 111 9.88 -0.59 41.78
CA GLU A 111 11.22 -0.12 41.52
C GLU A 111 12.18 -1.27 41.81
N SER A 112 13.15 -1.58 40.93
CA SER A 112 14.25 -2.46 41.30
C SER A 112 15.57 -1.98 40.70
N ARG A 113 16.52 -1.81 41.61
CA ARG A 113 17.89 -1.29 41.47
C ARG A 113 18.90 -2.42 41.26
N MET A 114 20.04 -2.03 40.68
CA MET A 114 21.40 -2.54 40.91
C MET A 114 21.70 -4.01 40.54
N SER A 115 22.69 -4.22 39.67
CA SER A 115 24.08 -4.41 40.14
C SER A 115 25.08 -4.46 38.99
N ASP A 116 26.11 -3.64 39.14
CA ASP A 116 27.39 -3.67 38.45
C ASP A 116 28.17 -4.94 38.79
N SER A 117 28.85 -5.53 37.82
CA SER A 117 29.95 -6.48 38.04
C SER A 117 30.84 -6.52 36.81
N GLY A 118 31.95 -5.79 36.88
CA GLY A 118 33.01 -5.80 35.89
C GLY A 118 33.90 -7.04 36.01
N LEU A 119 34.36 -7.54 34.87
CA LEU A 119 35.52 -8.43 34.76
C LEU A 119 36.27 -8.08 33.47
N ALA A 120 37.50 -7.60 33.65
CA ALA A 120 38.44 -7.29 32.58
C ALA A 120 39.03 -8.58 32.00
N THR A 121 39.04 -8.71 30.68
CA THR A 121 39.86 -9.72 29.99
C THR A 121 40.45 -9.19 28.68
N SER A 122 41.79 -9.12 28.69
CA SER A 122 42.73 -9.50 27.63
C SER A 122 42.54 -8.92 26.22
N SER A 123 43.37 -7.91 25.90
CA SER A 123 43.61 -7.40 24.55
C SER A 123 44.34 -8.42 23.67
N GLY A 124 43.58 -9.07 22.77
CA GLY A 124 44.12 -9.67 21.56
C GLY A 124 43.74 -8.80 20.37
N ILE A 125 44.73 -8.33 19.61
CA ILE A 125 44.55 -7.53 18.40
C ILE A 125 43.89 -8.44 17.33
N ARG A 126 42.56 -8.51 17.35
CA ARG A 126 41.74 -9.02 16.27
C ARG A 126 41.40 -7.84 15.37
N THR A 127 41.71 -7.96 14.09
CA THR A 127 41.18 -7.09 13.04
C THR A 127 39.66 -7.04 13.22
N PRO A 128 39.05 -5.86 13.43
CA PRO A 128 37.62 -5.76 13.70
C PRO A 128 36.87 -6.33 12.52
N ILE A 129 36.24 -7.50 12.74
CA ILE A 129 35.21 -8.00 11.83
C ILE A 129 34.17 -6.87 11.78
N PRO A 130 33.86 -6.31 10.60
CA PRO A 130 32.84 -5.29 10.51
C PRO A 130 31.59 -5.87 11.16
N SER A 131 31.15 -5.26 12.26
CA SER A 131 29.92 -5.66 12.95
C SER A 131 28.86 -5.82 11.87
N PRO A 132 28.13 -6.95 11.81
CA PRO A 132 27.09 -7.15 10.82
C PRO A 132 26.19 -5.93 10.88
N GLN A 133 26.24 -5.09 9.84
CA GLN A 133 25.39 -3.92 9.81
C GLN A 133 23.97 -4.49 9.83
N PRO A 134 23.11 -4.06 10.77
CA PRO A 134 21.71 -4.44 10.71
C PRO A 134 21.25 -4.12 9.28
N PRO A 135 20.55 -5.06 8.60
CA PRO A 135 20.09 -4.83 7.24
C PRO A 135 19.42 -3.46 7.24
N ALA A 136 19.89 -2.57 6.36
CA ALA A 136 19.37 -1.21 6.30
C ALA A 136 17.85 -1.33 6.31
N PRO A 137 17.15 -0.69 7.27
CA PRO A 137 15.70 -0.82 7.38
C PRO A 137 15.16 -0.48 6.01
N PHE A 138 14.54 -1.46 5.34
CA PHE A 138 14.13 -1.30 3.96
C PHE A 138 13.32 0.00 3.89
N PRO A 139 13.86 1.07 3.28
CA PRO A 139 13.23 2.37 3.34
C PRO A 139 12.19 2.39 2.23
N CYS A 140 11.15 1.58 2.38
CA CYS A 140 10.04 1.59 1.48
C CYS A 140 8.91 2.41 2.10
N ASP A 141 9.21 3.67 2.44
CA ASP A 141 8.20 4.75 2.60
C ASP A 141 7.64 5.14 1.21
N VAL A 142 7.32 4.10 0.44
CA VAL A 142 6.75 4.20 -0.89
C VAL A 142 5.25 4.29 -0.67
N PRO A 143 4.58 5.34 -1.16
CA PRO A 143 3.14 5.51 -0.95
C PRO A 143 2.38 4.33 -1.56
N LEU A 144 1.25 3.98 -0.94
CA LEU A 144 0.26 3.18 -1.64
C LEU A 144 -0.35 4.08 -2.71
N VAL A 145 -0.31 3.67 -3.98
CA VAL A 145 -0.87 4.47 -5.07
C VAL A 145 -2.06 3.76 -5.69
N VAL A 146 -3.22 4.41 -5.65
CA VAL A 146 -4.47 3.90 -6.21
C VAL A 146 -4.84 4.77 -7.40
N PHE A 147 -5.05 4.17 -8.55
CA PHE A 147 -5.50 4.83 -9.77
C PHE A 147 -6.98 4.57 -10.03
N PHE A 148 -7.70 5.62 -10.43
CA PHE A 148 -9.08 5.56 -10.91
C PHE A 148 -9.15 6.18 -12.31
N GLY A 149 -9.37 5.34 -13.32
CA GLY A 149 -9.56 5.77 -14.70
C GLY A 149 -10.95 6.38 -14.95
N ALA A 150 -11.04 7.17 -16.03
CA ALA A 150 -12.24 7.94 -16.38
C ALA A 150 -13.44 7.06 -16.81
N SER A 151 -13.26 5.75 -17.00
CA SER A 151 -14.36 4.83 -17.29
C SER A 151 -15.22 4.50 -16.05
N LEU A 152 -14.64 4.56 -14.85
CA LEU A 152 -15.27 4.02 -13.64
C LEU A 152 -16.50 4.76 -13.12
N LEU A 153 -16.50 6.09 -13.11
CA LEU A 153 -17.64 6.87 -12.59
C LEU A 153 -18.73 7.08 -13.63
N GLY A 154 -18.45 6.91 -14.92
CA GLY A 154 -19.50 6.91 -15.95
C GLY A 154 -20.50 5.79 -15.70
N ASP A 155 -19.99 4.59 -15.35
CA ASP A 155 -20.81 3.41 -15.20
C ASP A 155 -21.12 3.05 -13.74
N GLN A 156 -20.16 3.19 -12.81
CA GLN A 156 -20.27 2.62 -11.46
C GLN A 156 -19.55 3.45 -10.36
N PRO A 157 -20.06 4.64 -10.00
CA PRO A 157 -19.41 5.52 -9.01
C PRO A 157 -19.32 4.93 -7.59
N TRP A 158 -20.10 3.88 -7.28
CA TRP A 158 -20.02 3.16 -6.02
C TRP A 158 -18.71 2.34 -5.90
N ARG A 159 -18.08 1.97 -7.03
CA ARG A 159 -16.83 1.21 -7.03
C ARG A 159 -15.68 1.95 -6.35
N VAL A 160 -15.59 3.28 -6.50
CA VAL A 160 -14.58 4.09 -5.80
C VAL A 160 -14.75 4.01 -4.29
N THR A 161 -15.99 4.15 -3.80
CA THR A 161 -16.29 4.04 -2.37
C THR A 161 -15.88 2.68 -1.81
N VAL A 162 -16.22 1.61 -2.52
CA VAL A 162 -15.88 0.25 -2.10
C VAL A 162 -14.37 0.01 -2.17
N ALA A 163 -13.69 0.45 -3.23
CA ALA A 163 -12.25 0.32 -3.38
C ALA A 163 -11.49 1.01 -2.25
N LEU A 164 -11.82 2.27 -1.98
CA LEU A 164 -11.21 3.05 -0.88
C LEU A 164 -11.58 2.50 0.49
N GLY A 165 -12.79 1.97 0.67
CA GLY A 165 -13.18 1.26 1.89
C GLY A 165 -12.32 0.01 2.16
N LEU A 166 -12.02 -0.77 1.13
CA LEU A 166 -11.14 -1.94 1.26
C LEU A 166 -9.69 -1.54 1.50
N VAL A 167 -9.19 -0.50 0.83
CA VAL A 167 -7.86 0.07 1.10
C VAL A 167 -7.77 0.52 2.56
N SER A 168 -8.76 1.28 3.05
CA SER A 168 -8.84 1.72 4.44
C SER A 168 -8.80 0.55 5.42
N SER A 169 -9.59 -0.49 5.18
CA SER A 169 -9.64 -1.69 6.00
C SER A 169 -8.29 -2.42 6.07
N VAL A 170 -7.63 -2.60 4.91
CA VAL A 170 -6.30 -3.24 4.84
C VAL A 170 -5.25 -2.42 5.58
N LEU A 171 -5.21 -1.11 5.34
CA LEU A 171 -4.28 -0.20 6.02
C LEU A 171 -4.52 -0.19 7.54
N ALA A 172 -5.77 -0.19 8.00
CA ALA A 172 -6.10 -0.25 9.41
C ALA A 172 -5.64 -1.58 10.05
N SER A 173 -5.76 -2.69 9.32
CA SER A 173 -5.26 -3.99 9.78
C SER A 173 -3.74 -4.00 9.89
N GLN A 174 -3.03 -3.44 8.91
CA GLN A 174 -1.56 -3.31 8.96
C GLN A 174 -1.10 -2.42 10.10
N ALA A 175 -1.69 -1.23 10.26
CA ALA A 175 -1.41 -0.29 11.35
C ALA A 175 -1.52 -0.94 12.73
N ARG A 176 -2.51 -1.84 12.93
CA ARG A 176 -2.65 -2.60 14.18
C ARG A 176 -1.52 -3.60 14.42
N ARG A 177 -0.92 -4.15 13.36
CA ARG A 177 0.19 -5.11 13.46
C ARG A 177 1.53 -4.41 13.68
N THR A 178 1.76 -3.27 13.02
CA THR A 178 3.03 -2.54 13.09
C THR A 178 3.08 -1.53 14.23
N GLY A 179 1.93 -1.10 14.75
CA GLY A 179 1.83 -0.01 15.73
C GLY A 179 1.93 1.39 15.11
N GLU A 180 2.18 1.49 13.80
CA GLU A 180 2.21 2.74 13.06
C GLU A 180 0.79 3.25 12.79
N ARG A 181 0.48 4.48 13.21
CA ARG A 181 -0.85 5.07 13.06
C ARG A 181 -1.01 5.91 11.80
N GLY A 182 0.11 6.31 11.19
CA GLY A 182 0.13 7.14 9.99
C GLY A 182 0.14 6.29 8.73
N VAL A 183 -0.65 6.67 7.74
CA VAL A 183 -0.66 6.08 6.40
C VAL A 183 -0.40 7.17 5.37
N ARG A 184 0.27 6.79 4.29
CA ARG A 184 0.47 7.62 3.10
C ARG A 184 -0.18 6.95 1.90
N LEU A 185 -1.15 7.64 1.30
CA LEU A 185 -1.92 7.15 0.17
C LEU A 185 -1.94 8.25 -0.90
N ASP A 186 -1.54 7.92 -2.12
CA ASP A 186 -1.69 8.80 -3.26
C ASP A 186 -2.81 8.26 -4.14
N VAL A 187 -3.84 9.06 -4.37
CA VAL A 187 -4.98 8.70 -5.23
C VAL A 187 -4.86 9.45 -6.54
N VAL A 188 -4.54 8.73 -7.62
CA VAL A 188 -4.44 9.28 -8.97
C VAL A 188 -5.78 9.11 -9.68
N VAL A 189 -6.31 10.20 -10.22
CA VAL A 189 -7.62 10.25 -10.88
C VAL A 189 -7.44 10.80 -12.29
N GLU A 190 -7.94 10.07 -13.28
CA GLU A 190 -8.05 10.56 -14.66
C GLU A 190 -9.26 11.49 -14.79
N ARG A 191 -9.03 12.69 -15.34
CA ARG A 191 -10.07 13.68 -15.60
C ARG A 191 -10.72 13.40 -16.96
N PRO A 192 -12.06 13.28 -17.04
CA PRO A 192 -12.73 12.87 -18.27
C PRO A 192 -12.70 13.92 -19.39
N ARG A 193 -12.58 15.22 -19.05
CA ARG A 193 -12.73 16.33 -20.02
C ARG A 193 -11.46 16.61 -20.83
N ASP A 194 -10.32 16.63 -20.15
CA ASP A 194 -9.03 17.03 -20.71
C ASP A 194 -8.06 15.84 -20.84
N ARG A 195 -8.46 14.65 -20.37
CA ARG A 195 -7.58 13.48 -20.20
C ARG A 195 -6.33 13.78 -19.37
N GLY A 196 -6.41 14.81 -18.52
CA GLY A 196 -5.39 15.12 -17.53
C GLY A 196 -5.47 14.16 -16.34
N TYR A 197 -4.45 14.19 -15.50
CA TYR A 197 -4.41 13.39 -14.27
C TYR A 197 -4.19 14.30 -13.08
N ALA A 198 -4.88 14.03 -11.98
CA ALA A 198 -4.59 14.67 -10.69
C ALA A 198 -4.20 13.61 -9.67
N CYS A 199 -3.33 13.99 -8.75
CA CYS A 199 -2.96 13.20 -7.59
C CYS A 199 -3.48 13.88 -6.33
N ILE A 200 -4.28 13.16 -5.56
CA ILE A 200 -4.71 13.54 -4.21
C ILE A 200 -3.78 12.81 -3.24
N GLU A 201 -2.86 13.54 -2.65
CA GLU A 201 -1.98 13.03 -1.61
C GLU A 201 -2.67 13.09 -0.26
N TYR A 202 -2.75 11.93 0.40
CA TYR A 202 -3.32 11.78 1.72
C TYR A 202 -2.24 11.35 2.73
N ARG A 203 -2.18 12.09 3.84
CA ARG A 203 -1.42 11.70 5.03
C ARG A 203 -2.31 11.79 6.26
N GLY A 204 -2.52 10.68 6.95
CA GLY A 204 -3.39 10.63 8.11
C GLY A 204 -3.55 9.21 8.66
N ASP A 205 -4.68 8.92 9.26
CA ASP A 205 -5.02 7.59 9.73
C ASP A 205 -5.72 6.75 8.66
N ALA A 206 -5.76 5.43 8.83
CA ALA A 206 -6.37 4.55 7.84
C ALA A 206 -7.87 4.84 7.59
N PHE A 207 -8.61 5.35 8.57
CA PHE A 207 -10.06 5.59 8.44
C PHE A 207 -10.37 6.88 7.67
N GLY A 208 -9.47 7.86 7.71
CA GLY A 208 -9.58 9.10 6.93
C GLY A 208 -9.40 8.92 5.42
N VAL A 209 -9.11 7.69 4.94
CA VAL A 209 -9.10 7.34 3.51
C VAL A 209 -10.51 7.34 2.89
N VAL A 210 -11.54 6.89 3.62
CA VAL A 210 -12.90 6.77 3.05
C VAL A 210 -13.51 8.12 2.64
N PRO A 211 -13.35 9.21 3.42
CA PRO A 211 -13.80 10.55 3.00
C PRO A 211 -13.22 11.04 1.66
N LEU A 212 -12.07 10.53 1.21
CA LEU A 212 -11.43 10.93 -0.07
C LEU A 212 -12.31 10.66 -1.29
N VAL A 213 -13.35 9.84 -1.19
CA VAL A 213 -14.36 9.68 -2.25
C VAL A 213 -14.92 11.03 -2.70
N ARG A 214 -15.07 12.00 -1.77
CA ARG A 214 -15.55 13.35 -2.10
C ARG A 214 -14.52 14.11 -2.94
N ASP A 215 -13.25 14.03 -2.60
CA ASP A 215 -12.17 14.69 -3.31
C ASP A 215 -11.95 14.07 -4.70
N VAL A 216 -12.01 12.73 -4.81
CA VAL A 216 -11.96 12.02 -6.09
C VAL A 216 -13.10 12.47 -7.01
N ARG A 217 -14.32 12.59 -6.48
CA ARG A 217 -15.48 13.08 -7.25
C ARG A 217 -15.29 14.52 -7.69
N ARG A 218 -14.78 15.39 -6.81
CA ARG A 218 -14.51 16.80 -7.14
C ARG A 218 -13.52 16.93 -8.30
N VAL A 219 -12.40 16.21 -8.24
CA VAL A 219 -11.40 16.18 -9.33
C VAL A 219 -12.04 15.72 -10.64
N TRP A 220 -12.93 14.73 -10.59
CA TRP A 220 -13.62 14.21 -11.76
C TRP A 220 -14.61 15.22 -12.36
N THR A 221 -15.45 15.84 -11.54
CA THR A 221 -16.48 16.79 -11.99
C THR A 221 -15.87 18.12 -12.45
N GLY A 222 -14.64 18.40 -12.02
CA GLY A 222 -13.95 19.67 -12.25
C GLY A 222 -14.50 20.79 -11.37
N GLU A 223 -14.99 20.44 -10.18
CA GLU A 223 -15.49 21.37 -9.15
C GLU A 223 -14.39 21.84 -8.17
#